data_AF-A0A1V8TFF2-F1
#
_entry.id   AF-A0A1V8TFF2-F1
#
_cell.length_a   1.000
_cell.length_b   1.000
_cell.length_c   1.000
_cell.angle_alpha   90.00
_cell.angle_beta   90.00
_cell.angle_gamma   90.00
#
_symmetry.space_group_name_H-M   'P 1'
#
loop_
_entity.id
_entity.type
_entity.pdbx_description
1 polymer ?
#
loop_
_entity_poly.entity_id
_entity_poly.type
_entity_poly.pdbx_seq_one_letter_code
_entity_poly.pdbx_strand_id
1 'polypeptide(L)'
;MANNNGAANAGMYAATAGINGMPAAGHHSDMQTLMQNMETLSGWLQQNREDFLRVQEGLEQVERRNARYPPGLPALPGINGDSAQSPQAEDTPTLTTLRRSLSEATARIAALQNTATEHARLQSLYEDTLTEATERIRNYVYAQNEHLLAVHKHYTELLAQARNETLTAQRVHSDWQAGLGRLNEEMRKVVKSREEEGAGPWRKKVGALREENAVLRRLAGWPPAEPEDEAEGDDDAEKEQEPVMEQVHMTGGDLLKERVLQERMGQPAGGR
;
A
#
# COMPACT_ATOMS: atom_id res chain seq x y z
N MET A 1 12.77 -37.77 -41.28
CA MET A 1 11.87 -36.61 -41.19
C MET A 1 11.44 -36.48 -39.74
N ALA A 2 12.07 -35.56 -38.99
CA ALA A 2 11.81 -35.36 -37.56
C ALA A 2 10.81 -34.21 -37.40
N ASN A 3 9.67 -34.49 -36.79
CA ASN A 3 8.56 -33.56 -36.67
C ASN A 3 8.72 -32.67 -35.42
N ASN A 4 8.60 -31.38 -35.65
CA ASN A 4 8.84 -30.29 -34.71
C ASN A 4 7.51 -29.94 -34.01
N ASN A 5 7.28 -30.42 -32.79
CA ASN A 5 6.05 -30.11 -32.03
C ASN A 5 6.31 -29.91 -30.52
N GLY A 6 7.40 -29.22 -30.18
CA GLY A 6 7.74 -28.83 -28.80
C GLY A 6 7.70 -27.33 -28.51
N ALA A 7 7.41 -26.48 -29.50
CA ALA A 7 7.63 -25.03 -29.40
C ALA A 7 6.36 -24.19 -29.13
N ALA A 8 5.18 -24.79 -29.02
CA ALA A 8 3.92 -24.04 -28.89
C ALA A 8 3.53 -23.69 -27.44
N ASN A 9 4.20 -24.23 -26.42
CA ASN A 9 3.80 -24.03 -25.01
C ASN A 9 4.83 -23.26 -24.15
N ALA A 10 5.87 -22.71 -24.77
CA ALA A 10 6.86 -21.85 -24.10
C ALA A 10 6.47 -20.36 -24.09
N GLY A 11 5.43 -19.97 -24.83
CA GLY A 11 4.99 -18.57 -24.95
C GLY A 11 4.06 -18.08 -23.83
N MET A 12 3.37 -18.98 -23.12
CA MET A 12 2.36 -18.60 -22.12
C MET A 12 2.98 -18.26 -20.75
N TYR A 13 4.16 -18.80 -20.44
CA TYR A 13 4.88 -18.54 -19.18
C TYR A 13 5.90 -17.39 -19.27
N ALA A 14 6.19 -16.90 -20.49
CA ALA A 14 7.08 -15.76 -20.71
C ALA A 14 6.36 -14.40 -20.58
N ALA A 15 5.02 -14.36 -20.61
CA ALA A 15 4.24 -13.13 -20.43
C ALA A 15 4.13 -12.67 -18.96
N THR A 16 4.51 -13.51 -18.00
CA THR A 16 4.58 -13.17 -16.56
C THR A 16 5.95 -12.69 -16.10
N ALA A 17 6.97 -12.72 -16.97
CA ALA A 17 8.33 -12.25 -16.67
C ALA A 17 8.57 -10.79 -17.08
N GLY A 18 7.51 -10.04 -17.37
CA GLY A 18 7.51 -8.61 -17.67
C GLY A 18 6.73 -7.77 -16.64
N ILE A 19 6.34 -8.35 -15.50
CA ILE A 19 5.75 -7.61 -14.39
C ILE A 19 6.89 -6.89 -13.67
N ASN A 20 7.38 -5.83 -14.31
CA ASN A 20 7.93 -4.69 -13.61
C ASN A 20 6.82 -4.28 -12.65
N GLY A 21 6.99 -4.62 -11.37
CA GLY A 21 5.97 -4.44 -10.35
C GLY A 21 5.37 -3.06 -10.52
N MET A 22 4.09 -3.01 -10.91
CA MET A 22 3.34 -1.77 -11.01
C MET A 22 3.56 -1.07 -9.66
N PRO A 23 4.31 0.05 -9.64
CA PRO A 23 4.61 0.70 -8.40
C PRO A 23 3.27 1.18 -7.86
N ALA A 24 2.93 0.74 -6.65
CA ALA A 24 1.67 1.07 -6.00
C ALA A 24 1.40 2.57 -6.21
N ALA A 25 0.26 2.93 -6.81
CA ALA A 25 0.00 4.29 -7.31
C ALA A 25 0.18 5.39 -6.23
N GLY A 26 0.14 5.04 -4.94
CA GLY A 26 0.45 5.96 -3.83
C GLY A 26 1.94 6.15 -3.56
N HIS A 27 2.82 5.21 -3.91
CA HIS A 27 4.24 5.27 -3.57
C HIS A 27 5.00 6.32 -4.38
N HIS A 28 4.60 6.56 -5.63
CA HIS A 28 5.13 7.68 -6.44
C HIS A 28 4.61 9.03 -5.98
N SER A 29 3.34 9.10 -5.57
CA SER A 29 2.77 10.32 -4.99
C SER A 29 3.50 10.70 -3.70
N ASP A 30 3.71 9.74 -2.82
CA ASP A 30 4.42 9.94 -1.55
C ASP A 30 5.90 10.30 -1.77
N MET A 31 6.58 9.60 -2.67
CA MET A 31 7.97 9.92 -3.02
C MET A 31 8.11 11.33 -3.61
N GLN A 32 7.12 11.78 -4.39
CA GLN A 32 7.09 13.13 -4.93
C GLN A 32 6.81 14.18 -3.84
N THR A 33 5.92 13.88 -2.88
CA THR A 33 5.69 14.72 -1.70
C THR A 33 6.94 14.81 -0.81
N LEU A 34 7.64 13.70 -0.58
CA LEU A 34 8.89 13.67 0.18
C LEU A 34 10.00 14.47 -0.52
N MET A 35 10.14 14.36 -1.84
CA MET A 35 11.10 15.17 -2.60
C MET A 35 10.79 16.66 -2.52
N GLN A 36 9.52 17.06 -2.68
CA GLN A 36 9.12 18.46 -2.51
C GLN A 36 9.39 18.97 -1.09
N ASN A 37 9.08 18.18 -0.07
CA ASN A 37 9.35 18.55 1.32
C ASN A 37 10.86 18.69 1.59
N MET A 38 11.67 17.78 1.05
CA MET A 38 13.13 17.82 1.19
C MET A 38 13.73 19.04 0.48
N GLU A 39 13.26 19.37 -0.73
CA GLU A 39 13.68 20.56 -1.45
C GLU A 39 13.29 21.84 -0.70
N THR A 40 12.09 21.88 -0.13
CA THR A 40 11.62 23.00 0.71
C THR A 40 12.47 23.15 1.99
N LEU A 41 12.74 22.05 2.69
CA LEU A 41 13.62 22.03 3.87
C LEU A 41 15.06 22.45 3.54
N SER A 42 15.56 22.04 2.37
CA SER A 42 16.88 22.46 1.89
C SER A 42 16.94 23.97 1.61
N GLY A 43 15.87 24.53 1.05
CA GLY A 43 15.73 25.97 0.86
C GLY A 43 15.69 26.72 2.21
N TRP A 44 14.96 26.21 3.20
CA TRP A 44 14.93 26.78 4.55
C TRP A 44 16.28 26.72 5.26
N LEU A 45 17.04 25.64 5.10
CA LEU A 45 18.39 25.53 5.66
C LEU A 45 19.37 26.50 5.00
N GLN A 46 19.28 26.67 3.68
CA GLN A 46 20.08 27.64 2.96
C GLN A 46 19.74 29.07 3.37
N GLN A 47 18.45 29.39 3.49
CA GLN A 47 17.99 30.69 3.96
C GLN A 47 18.43 30.98 5.40
N ASN A 48 18.29 30.01 6.32
CA ASN A 48 18.82 30.15 7.68
C ASN A 48 20.32 30.43 7.68
N ARG A 49 21.10 29.74 6.84
CA ARG A 49 22.54 29.98 6.74
C ARG A 49 22.85 31.39 6.23
N GLU A 50 22.11 31.88 5.25
CA GLU A 50 22.24 33.27 4.75
C GLU A 50 21.86 34.29 5.82
N ASP A 51 20.79 34.04 6.59
CA ASP A 51 20.37 34.91 7.68
C ASP A 51 21.40 34.92 8.82
N PHE A 52 21.99 33.76 9.17
CA PHE A 52 23.10 33.70 10.12
C PHE A 52 24.32 34.48 9.64
N LEU A 53 24.66 34.40 8.36
CA LEU A 53 25.76 35.18 7.78
C LEU A 53 25.47 36.68 7.83
N ARG A 54 24.23 37.10 7.56
CA ARG A 54 23.81 38.51 7.70
C ARG A 54 23.85 39.00 9.14
N VAL A 55 23.43 38.16 10.09
CA VAL A 55 23.53 38.47 11.52
C VAL A 55 24.99 38.58 11.94
N GLN A 56 25.86 37.70 11.44
CA GLN A 56 27.29 37.76 11.71
C GLN A 56 27.91 39.03 11.11
N GLU A 57 27.58 39.39 9.87
CA GLU A 57 28.05 40.64 9.24
C GLU A 57 27.52 41.88 9.99
N GLY A 58 26.27 41.84 10.44
CA GLY A 58 25.68 42.87 11.30
C GLY A 58 26.39 42.97 12.66
N LEU A 59 26.76 41.84 13.26
CA LEU A 59 27.52 41.79 14.50
C LEU A 59 28.93 42.34 14.30
N GLU A 60 29.63 41.98 13.22
CA GLU A 60 30.94 42.53 12.89
C GLU A 60 30.87 44.03 12.58
N GLN A 61 29.79 44.52 11.96
CA GLN A 61 29.59 45.94 11.72
C GLN A 61 29.29 46.71 13.01
N VAL A 62 28.51 46.10 13.92
CA VAL A 62 28.28 46.63 15.28
C VAL A 62 29.57 46.61 16.07
N GLU A 63 30.36 45.54 16.02
CA GLU A 63 31.66 45.42 16.68
C GLU A 63 32.64 46.44 16.13
N ARG A 64 32.74 46.64 14.81
CA ARG A 64 33.58 47.69 14.21
C ARG A 64 33.10 49.09 14.59
N ARG A 65 31.78 49.31 14.66
CA ARG A 65 31.20 50.58 15.11
C ARG A 65 31.45 50.81 16.61
N ASN A 66 31.43 49.76 17.42
CA ASN A 66 31.67 49.81 18.85
C ASN A 66 33.18 49.90 19.15
N ALA A 67 34.04 49.22 18.41
CA ALA A 67 35.51 49.28 18.49
C ALA A 67 36.07 50.62 18.00
N ARG A 68 35.31 51.37 17.19
CA ARG A 68 35.63 52.77 16.83
C ARG A 68 35.33 53.76 17.96
N TYR A 69 34.67 53.31 19.03
CA TYR A 69 34.47 54.07 20.26
C TYR A 69 35.17 53.35 21.42
N PRO A 70 36.19 53.95 22.06
CA PRO A 70 36.78 53.34 23.25
C PRO A 70 35.70 53.19 24.34
N PRO A 71 35.76 52.13 25.17
CA PRO A 71 34.79 51.94 26.24
C PRO A 71 34.96 53.06 27.27
N GLY A 72 34.04 54.03 27.28
CA GLY A 72 33.93 55.00 28.37
C GLY A 72 33.78 56.49 28.03
N LEU A 73 33.58 56.92 26.77
CA LEU A 73 33.43 58.36 26.46
C LEU A 73 32.01 58.70 25.94
N PRO A 74 31.34 59.74 26.49
CA PRO A 74 30.08 60.23 25.95
C PRO A 74 30.33 60.98 24.64
N ALA A 75 29.38 60.86 23.70
CA ALA A 75 29.44 61.56 22.42
C ALA A 75 29.66 63.07 22.62
N LEU A 76 30.78 63.59 22.11
CA LEU A 76 31.08 65.02 22.06
C LEU A 76 30.50 65.62 20.77
N PRO A 77 29.67 66.67 20.84
CA PRO A 77 29.49 67.61 19.75
C PRO A 77 30.69 68.56 19.74
N GLY A 78 31.47 68.60 18.67
CA GLY A 78 32.63 69.49 18.59
C GLY A 78 33.27 69.51 17.21
N ILE A 79 32.66 70.23 16.28
CA ILE A 79 33.29 70.65 15.03
C ILE A 79 33.71 72.12 15.22
N ASN A 80 35.02 72.31 15.33
CA ASN A 80 35.83 73.50 15.03
C ASN A 80 35.55 74.84 15.74
N GLY A 81 36.57 75.29 16.48
CA GLY A 81 37.16 76.62 16.29
C GLY A 81 36.93 77.63 17.41
N ASP A 82 38.02 78.04 18.04
CA ASP A 82 38.18 79.18 18.96
C ASP A 82 37.53 79.11 20.36
N SER A 83 38.37 78.91 21.36
CA SER A 83 38.76 80.00 22.27
C SER A 83 39.92 79.53 23.16
N ALA A 84 41.04 80.26 23.09
CA ALA A 84 42.09 80.17 24.09
C ALA A 84 41.61 80.79 25.40
N GLN A 85 41.58 80.04 26.51
CA GLN A 85 41.87 80.59 27.84
C GLN A 85 42.11 79.52 28.92
N SER A 86 43.28 79.68 29.55
CA SER A 86 43.74 79.23 30.88
C SER A 86 43.92 77.74 31.19
N PRO A 87 45.14 77.33 31.59
CA PRO A 87 45.37 76.12 32.36
C PRO A 87 45.07 76.41 33.86
N GLN A 88 44.72 75.38 34.63
CA GLN A 88 44.59 75.39 36.09
C GLN A 88 43.41 76.20 36.66
N ALA A 89 42.21 75.63 36.59
CA ALA A 89 41.29 75.66 37.71
C ALA A 89 40.95 74.20 38.00
N GLU A 90 41.02 73.81 39.26
CA GLU A 90 40.61 72.49 39.68
C GLU A 90 39.18 72.24 39.20
N ASP A 91 39.03 71.36 38.21
CA ASP A 91 37.74 70.88 37.68
C ASP A 91 37.07 70.00 38.74
N THR A 92 36.80 70.58 39.91
CA THR A 92 35.78 70.07 40.82
C THR A 92 34.48 70.23 40.04
N PRO A 93 33.87 69.13 39.56
CA PRO A 93 32.64 69.24 38.80
C PRO A 93 31.64 69.99 39.66
N THR A 94 31.16 71.12 39.14
CA THR A 94 30.22 71.97 39.87
C THR A 94 29.04 71.11 40.31
N LEU A 95 28.52 71.35 41.53
CA LEU A 95 27.44 70.55 42.13
C LEU A 95 26.26 70.28 41.15
N THR A 96 26.00 71.21 40.24
CA THR A 96 24.99 71.12 39.19
C THR A 96 25.32 70.10 38.10
N THR A 97 26.58 69.97 37.67
CA THR A 97 27.00 68.97 36.66
C THR A 97 26.96 67.56 37.23
N LEU A 98 27.36 67.37 38.49
CA LEU A 98 27.20 66.09 39.21
C LEU A 98 25.73 65.70 39.40
N ARG A 99 24.87 66.67 39.76
CA ARG A 99 23.43 66.42 39.87
C ARG A 99 22.82 66.04 38.52
N ARG A 100 23.26 66.68 37.44
CA ARG A 100 22.82 66.35 36.08
C ARG A 100 23.29 64.95 35.67
N SER A 101 24.56 64.62 35.85
CA SER A 101 25.09 63.29 35.49
C SER A 101 24.44 62.18 36.31
N LEU A 102 24.15 62.43 37.60
CA LEU A 102 23.39 61.50 38.43
C LEU A 102 21.97 61.32 37.90
N SER A 103 21.26 62.40 37.59
CA SER A 103 19.90 62.31 37.02
C SER A 103 19.89 61.54 35.69
N GLU A 104 20.89 61.77 34.83
CA GLU A 104 21.03 61.09 33.55
C GLU A 104 21.37 59.60 33.73
N ALA A 105 22.28 59.28 34.65
CA ALA A 105 22.60 57.89 35.00
C ALA A 105 21.37 57.18 35.58
N THR A 106 20.59 57.82 36.45
CA THR A 106 19.35 57.23 37.00
C THR A 106 18.30 57.00 35.93
N ALA A 107 18.15 57.91 34.96
CA ALA A 107 17.25 57.74 33.83
C ALA A 107 17.69 56.58 32.92
N ARG A 108 19.01 56.45 32.67
CA ARG A 108 19.57 55.32 31.90
C ARG A 108 19.39 53.99 32.64
N ILE A 109 19.59 53.95 33.96
CA ILE A 109 19.36 52.75 34.77
C ILE A 109 17.88 52.35 34.69
N ALA A 110 16.95 53.29 34.83
CA ALA A 110 15.53 53.01 34.71
C ALA A 110 15.16 52.49 33.31
N ALA A 111 15.73 53.05 32.24
CA ALA A 111 15.52 52.57 30.88
C ALA A 111 16.07 51.14 30.69
N LEU A 112 17.28 50.86 31.16
CA LEU A 112 17.89 49.53 31.08
C LEU A 112 17.11 48.49 31.91
N GLN A 113 16.59 48.88 33.07
CA GLN A 113 15.72 48.02 33.88
C GLN A 113 14.44 47.69 33.13
N ASN A 114 13.79 48.67 32.50
CA ASN A 114 12.59 48.42 31.69
C ASN A 114 12.88 47.48 30.51
N THR A 115 14.00 47.68 29.79
CA THR A 115 14.38 46.77 28.71
C THR A 115 14.72 45.37 29.21
N ALA A 116 15.37 45.25 30.37
CA ALA A 116 15.67 43.95 30.97
C ALA A 116 14.39 43.21 31.39
N THR A 117 13.40 43.91 31.95
CA THR A 117 12.10 43.31 32.27
C THR A 117 11.33 42.86 31.03
N GLU A 118 11.40 43.63 29.94
CA GLU A 118 10.74 43.25 28.68
C GLU A 118 11.44 42.05 28.02
N HIS A 119 12.77 42.02 28.01
CA HIS A 119 13.52 40.87 27.50
C HIS A 119 13.25 39.59 28.31
N ALA A 120 13.18 39.69 29.64
CA ALA A 120 12.81 38.55 30.49
C ALA A 120 11.39 38.04 30.18
N ARG A 121 10.44 38.96 29.95
CA ARG A 121 9.08 38.60 29.54
C ARG A 121 9.05 37.91 28.18
N LEU A 122 9.72 38.47 27.18
CA LEU A 122 9.79 37.86 25.85
C LEU A 122 10.45 36.48 25.88
N GLN A 123 11.51 36.32 26.68
CA GLN A 123 12.14 35.02 26.87
C GLN A 123 11.16 33.99 27.45
N SER A 124 10.39 34.33 28.48
CA SER A 124 9.38 33.41 29.02
C SER A 124 8.32 33.01 27.98
N LEU A 125 7.89 33.96 27.13
CA LEU A 125 6.91 33.70 26.08
C LEU A 125 7.48 32.77 25.00
N TYR A 126 8.75 32.95 24.62
CA TYR A 126 9.42 32.03 23.70
C TYR A 126 9.59 30.63 24.29
N GLU A 127 9.96 30.53 25.57
CA GLU A 127 10.06 29.25 26.27
C GLU A 127 8.69 28.54 26.30
N ASP A 128 7.61 29.25 26.62
CA ASP A 128 6.25 28.70 26.65
C ASP A 128 5.78 28.26 25.25
N THR A 129 6.03 29.06 24.22
CA THR A 129 5.61 28.72 22.85
C THR A 129 6.43 27.57 22.26
N LEU A 130 7.74 27.51 22.56
CA LEU A 130 8.58 26.39 22.15
C LEU A 130 8.19 25.10 22.87
N THR A 131 7.89 25.16 24.16
CA THR A 131 7.40 23.98 24.90
C THR A 131 6.06 23.50 24.35
N GLU A 132 5.10 24.39 24.10
CA GLU A 132 3.83 24.04 23.48
C GLU A 132 4.00 23.45 22.06
N ALA A 133 4.84 24.07 21.23
CA ALA A 133 5.11 23.58 19.88
C ALA A 133 5.76 22.19 19.89
N THR A 134 6.74 21.96 20.77
CA THR A 134 7.40 20.65 20.88
C THR A 134 6.46 19.56 21.41
N GLU A 135 5.56 19.89 22.34
CA GLU A 135 4.51 18.96 22.80
C GLU A 135 3.54 18.60 21.68
N ARG A 136 3.09 19.60 20.90
CA ARG A 136 2.22 19.36 19.73
C ARG A 136 2.89 18.50 18.68
N ILE A 137 4.15 18.76 18.35
CA ILE A 137 4.93 17.95 17.41
C ILE A 137 5.05 16.52 17.93
N ARG A 138 5.38 16.34 19.21
CA ARG A 138 5.50 15.02 19.83
C ARG A 138 4.17 14.25 19.75
N ASN A 139 3.07 14.88 20.13
CA ASN A 139 1.74 14.28 20.07
C ASN A 139 1.33 13.92 18.64
N TYR A 140 1.60 14.80 17.68
CA TYR A 140 1.34 14.54 16.27
C TYR A 140 2.13 13.34 15.74
N VAL A 141 3.43 13.27 16.03
CA VAL A 141 4.29 12.15 15.60
C VAL A 141 3.81 10.83 16.20
N TYR A 142 3.40 10.82 17.47
CA TYR A 142 2.84 9.62 18.10
C TYR A 142 1.52 9.19 17.45
N ALA A 143 0.58 10.11 17.26
CA ALA A 143 -0.70 9.82 16.61
C ALA A 143 -0.49 9.33 15.17
N GLN A 144 0.45 9.92 14.44
CA GLN A 144 0.77 9.52 13.07
C GLN A 144 1.39 8.12 13.02
N ASN A 145 2.30 7.80 13.94
CA ASN A 145 2.90 6.47 14.01
C ASN A 145 1.85 5.40 14.39
N GLU A 146 0.94 5.72 15.31
CA GLU A 146 -0.17 4.84 15.67
C GLU A 146 -1.09 4.58 14.47
N HIS A 147 -1.44 5.63 13.72
CA HIS A 147 -2.24 5.50 12.51
C HIS A 147 -1.55 4.63 11.45
N LEU A 148 -0.26 4.87 11.19
CA LEU A 148 0.53 4.08 10.25
C LEU A 148 0.60 2.60 10.66
N LEU A 149 0.81 2.32 11.95
CA LEU A 149 0.80 0.96 12.48
C LEU A 149 -0.58 0.29 12.33
N ALA A 150 -1.67 1.03 12.58
CA ALA A 150 -3.03 0.52 12.40
C ALA A 150 -3.30 0.15 10.94
N VAL A 151 -2.85 0.99 10.00
CA VAL A 151 -2.96 0.74 8.56
C VAL A 151 -2.16 -0.51 8.16
N HIS A 152 -0.92 -0.66 8.62
CA HIS A 152 -0.11 -1.85 8.32
C HIS A 152 -0.71 -3.13 8.88
N LYS A 153 -1.24 -3.09 10.10
CA LYS A 153 -1.96 -4.23 10.69
C LYS A 153 -3.17 -4.60 9.86
N HIS A 154 -4.01 -3.62 9.52
CA HIS A 154 -5.20 -3.83 8.70
C HIS A 154 -4.87 -4.44 7.33
N TYR A 155 -3.84 -3.95 6.62
CA TYR A 155 -3.44 -4.53 5.35
C TYR A 155 -2.88 -5.95 5.50
N THR A 156 -2.14 -6.22 6.58
CA THR A 156 -1.62 -7.57 6.87
C THR A 156 -2.77 -8.54 7.14
N GLU A 157 -3.78 -8.11 7.89
CA GLU A 157 -4.99 -8.88 8.15
C GLU A 157 -5.78 -9.15 6.87
N LEU A 158 -6.02 -8.12 6.05
CA LEU A 158 -6.70 -8.27 4.76
C LEU A 158 -5.97 -9.24 3.83
N LEU A 159 -4.65 -9.17 3.79
CA LEU A 159 -3.83 -10.05 2.95
C LEU A 159 -3.84 -11.50 3.47
N ALA A 160 -3.87 -11.69 4.79
CA ALA A 160 -4.07 -13.00 5.41
C ALA A 160 -5.48 -13.55 5.13
N GLN A 161 -6.51 -12.70 5.17
CA GLN A 161 -7.89 -13.07 4.82
C GLN A 161 -7.99 -13.55 3.37
N ALA A 162 -7.50 -12.76 2.41
CA ALA A 162 -7.51 -13.16 1.00
C ALA A 162 -6.75 -14.47 0.73
N ARG A 163 -5.60 -14.68 1.40
CA ARG A 163 -4.88 -15.96 1.35
C ARG A 163 -5.71 -17.11 1.92
N ASN A 164 -6.37 -16.91 3.05
CA ASN A 164 -7.24 -17.93 3.63
C ASN A 164 -8.44 -18.23 2.73
N GLU A 165 -9.08 -17.22 2.14
CA GLU A 165 -10.19 -17.39 1.21
C GLU A 165 -9.76 -18.24 0.00
N THR A 166 -8.63 -17.92 -0.62
CA THR A 166 -8.10 -18.73 -1.74
C THR A 166 -7.79 -20.17 -1.34
N LEU A 167 -7.17 -20.39 -0.18
CA LEU A 167 -6.91 -21.74 0.34
C LEU A 167 -8.21 -22.50 0.64
N THR A 168 -9.22 -21.83 1.19
CA THR A 168 -10.54 -22.45 1.44
C THR A 168 -11.24 -22.83 0.14
N ALA A 169 -11.19 -21.97 -0.88
CA ALA A 169 -11.75 -22.27 -2.20
C ALA A 169 -11.06 -23.48 -2.85
N GLN A 170 -9.72 -23.55 -2.79
CA GLN A 170 -8.96 -24.70 -3.28
C GLN A 170 -9.31 -25.97 -2.52
N ARG A 171 -9.45 -25.89 -1.19
CA ARG A 171 -9.86 -27.02 -0.36
C ARG A 171 -11.26 -27.52 -0.73
N VAL A 172 -12.24 -26.62 -0.86
CA VAL A 172 -13.60 -26.97 -1.28
C VAL A 172 -13.58 -27.63 -2.65
N HIS A 173 -12.79 -27.12 -3.60
CA HIS A 173 -12.65 -27.74 -4.91
C HIS A 173 -12.05 -29.14 -4.83
N SER A 174 -10.99 -29.34 -4.04
CA SER A 174 -10.39 -30.65 -3.79
C SER A 174 -11.38 -31.62 -3.16
N ASP A 175 -12.17 -31.16 -2.19
CA ASP A 175 -13.20 -31.98 -1.52
C ASP A 175 -14.31 -32.38 -2.49
N TRP A 176 -14.71 -31.48 -3.39
CA TRP A 176 -15.67 -31.77 -4.47
C TRP A 176 -15.11 -32.76 -5.49
N GLN A 177 -13.87 -32.58 -5.94
CA GLN A 177 -13.21 -33.51 -6.87
C GLN A 177 -13.10 -34.91 -6.25
N ALA A 178 -12.72 -35.01 -4.98
CA ALA A 178 -12.69 -36.27 -4.25
C ALA A 178 -14.10 -36.89 -4.10
N GLY A 179 -15.12 -36.06 -3.84
CA GLY A 179 -16.52 -36.46 -3.79
C GLY A 179 -17.01 -37.06 -5.11
N LEU A 180 -16.75 -36.38 -6.22
CA LEU A 180 -17.09 -36.85 -7.58
C LEU A 180 -16.32 -38.12 -7.94
N GLY A 181 -15.06 -38.24 -7.56
CA GLY A 181 -14.27 -39.46 -7.74
C GLY A 181 -14.89 -40.66 -7.01
N ARG A 182 -15.33 -40.47 -5.76
CA ARG A 182 -16.07 -41.49 -5.01
C ARG A 182 -17.39 -41.85 -5.69
N LEU A 183 -18.17 -40.85 -6.12
CA LEU A 183 -19.45 -41.10 -6.81
C LEU A 183 -19.26 -41.87 -8.13
N ASN A 184 -18.25 -41.52 -8.92
CA ASN A 184 -17.94 -42.23 -10.16
C ASN A 184 -17.55 -43.69 -9.88
N GLU A 185 -16.73 -43.93 -8.85
CA GLU A 185 -16.38 -45.28 -8.44
C GLU A 185 -17.60 -46.08 -7.96
N GLU A 186 -18.46 -45.49 -7.14
CA GLU A 186 -19.73 -46.12 -6.73
C GLU A 186 -20.66 -46.37 -7.93
N MET A 187 -20.77 -45.43 -8.88
CA MET A 187 -21.55 -45.60 -10.11
C MET A 187 -21.02 -46.77 -10.94
N ARG A 188 -19.69 -46.87 -11.12
CA ARG A 188 -19.05 -47.99 -11.82
C ARG A 188 -19.33 -49.32 -11.12
N LYS A 189 -19.30 -49.36 -9.78
CA LYS A 189 -19.67 -50.57 -9.02
C LYS A 189 -21.14 -50.94 -9.23
N VAL A 190 -22.05 -49.96 -9.22
CA VAL A 190 -23.48 -50.19 -9.45
C VAL A 190 -23.71 -50.72 -10.87
N VAL A 191 -23.09 -50.13 -11.90
CA VAL A 191 -23.18 -50.62 -13.28
C VAL A 191 -22.65 -52.06 -13.39
N LYS A 192 -21.46 -52.34 -12.84
CA LYS A 192 -20.91 -53.70 -12.81
C LYS A 192 -21.83 -54.69 -12.08
N SER A 193 -22.39 -54.31 -10.93
CA SER A 193 -23.33 -55.16 -10.21
C SER A 193 -24.60 -55.45 -11.01
N ARG A 194 -25.13 -54.46 -11.75
CA ARG A 194 -26.28 -54.67 -12.65
C ARG A 194 -25.94 -55.55 -13.84
N GLU A 195 -24.75 -55.42 -14.40
CA GLU A 195 -24.26 -56.31 -15.46
C GLU A 195 -24.11 -57.75 -14.92
N GLU A 196 -23.57 -57.93 -13.71
CA GLU A 196 -23.39 -59.23 -13.06
C GLU A 196 -24.72 -59.89 -12.64
N GLU A 197 -25.70 -59.12 -12.16
CA GLU A 197 -27.01 -59.62 -11.72
C GLU A 197 -27.99 -59.81 -12.89
N GLY A 198 -27.92 -58.98 -13.92
CA GLY A 198 -28.85 -58.96 -15.04
C GLY A 198 -28.42 -59.83 -16.23
N ALA A 199 -27.84 -59.19 -17.25
CA ALA A 199 -27.51 -59.84 -18.53
C ALA A 199 -26.24 -60.69 -18.49
N GLY A 200 -25.35 -60.51 -17.50
CA GLY A 200 -24.06 -61.19 -17.40
C GLY A 200 -24.15 -62.72 -17.35
N PRO A 201 -24.99 -63.33 -16.50
CA PRO A 201 -25.13 -64.79 -16.43
C PRO A 201 -25.68 -65.37 -17.74
N TRP A 202 -26.65 -64.69 -18.36
CA TRP A 202 -27.24 -65.10 -19.64
C TRP A 202 -26.27 -64.93 -20.81
N ARG A 203 -25.53 -63.80 -20.89
CA ARG A 203 -24.48 -63.58 -21.89
C ARG A 203 -23.36 -64.62 -21.78
N LYS A 204 -22.91 -64.95 -20.56
CA LYS A 204 -21.93 -66.02 -20.32
C LYS A 204 -22.46 -67.39 -20.74
N LYS A 205 -23.72 -67.71 -20.41
CA LYS A 205 -24.36 -68.97 -20.80
C LYS A 205 -24.53 -69.09 -22.31
N VAL A 206 -24.97 -68.03 -22.98
CA VAL A 206 -25.09 -67.99 -24.45
C VAL A 206 -23.72 -68.14 -25.12
N GLY A 207 -22.68 -67.46 -24.62
CA GLY A 207 -21.31 -67.64 -25.09
C GLY A 207 -20.81 -69.09 -24.96
N ALA A 208 -20.97 -69.70 -23.78
CA ALA A 208 -20.60 -71.09 -23.55
C ALA A 208 -21.37 -72.07 -24.46
N LEU A 209 -22.67 -71.84 -24.66
CA LEU A 209 -23.48 -72.64 -25.58
C LEU A 209 -23.05 -72.46 -27.04
N ARG A 210 -22.60 -71.26 -27.45
CA ARG A 210 -22.04 -71.02 -28.79
C ARG A 210 -20.72 -71.76 -29.00
N GLU A 211 -19.84 -71.75 -28.00
CA GLU A 211 -18.58 -72.50 -28.05
C GLU A 211 -18.82 -74.02 -28.10
N GLU A 212 -19.74 -74.54 -27.29
CA GLU A 212 -20.15 -75.95 -27.34
C GLU A 212 -20.74 -76.30 -28.71
N ASN A 213 -21.63 -75.47 -29.25
CA ASN A 213 -22.20 -75.66 -30.58
C ASN A 213 -21.10 -75.68 -31.66
N ALA A 214 -20.12 -74.79 -31.57
CA ALA A 214 -18.99 -74.75 -32.49
C ALA A 214 -18.13 -76.03 -32.41
N VAL A 215 -17.87 -76.54 -31.21
CA VAL A 215 -17.14 -77.81 -31.01
C VAL A 215 -17.94 -79.00 -31.54
N LEU A 216 -19.24 -79.07 -31.25
CA LEU A 216 -20.12 -80.14 -31.71
C LEU A 216 -20.25 -80.15 -33.23
N ARG A 217 -20.36 -78.98 -33.88
CA ARG A 217 -20.37 -78.86 -35.35
C ARG A 217 -19.05 -79.32 -35.97
N ARG A 218 -17.91 -78.93 -35.38
CA ARG A 218 -16.58 -79.43 -35.80
C ARG A 218 -16.48 -80.95 -35.72
N LEU A 219 -17.01 -81.56 -34.66
CA LEU A 219 -16.99 -83.01 -34.46
C LEU A 219 -17.94 -83.73 -35.44
N ALA A 220 -19.10 -83.14 -35.75
CA ALA A 220 -20.08 -83.68 -36.69
C ALA A 220 -19.72 -83.45 -38.17
N GLY A 221 -18.61 -82.74 -38.47
CA GLY A 221 -18.21 -82.39 -39.84
C GLY A 221 -19.14 -81.38 -40.51
N TRP A 222 -19.92 -80.63 -39.72
CA TRP A 222 -20.80 -79.59 -40.23
C TRP A 222 -20.03 -78.29 -40.44
N PRO A 223 -20.39 -77.46 -41.44
CA PRO A 223 -19.78 -76.16 -41.61
C PRO A 223 -19.96 -75.33 -40.33
N PRO A 224 -18.98 -74.47 -39.99
CA PRO A 224 -19.11 -73.56 -38.86
C PRO A 224 -20.39 -72.76 -39.00
N ALA A 225 -21.09 -72.52 -37.88
CA ALA A 225 -22.28 -71.67 -37.91
C ALA A 225 -21.89 -70.31 -38.51
N GLU A 226 -22.68 -69.84 -39.49
CA GLU A 226 -22.59 -68.45 -39.91
C GLU A 226 -22.84 -67.57 -38.68
N PRO A 227 -22.11 -66.48 -38.49
CA PRO A 227 -22.47 -65.53 -37.44
C PRO A 227 -23.86 -65.03 -37.81
N GLU A 228 -24.88 -65.54 -37.12
CA GLU A 228 -26.18 -64.88 -37.12
C GLU A 228 -25.89 -63.49 -36.57
N ASP A 229 -26.07 -62.48 -37.43
CA ASP A 229 -26.11 -61.07 -37.08
C ASP A 229 -27.29 -60.88 -36.11
N GLU A 230 -27.09 -61.27 -34.86
CA GLU A 230 -27.80 -60.66 -33.75
C GLU A 230 -27.34 -59.22 -33.76
N ALA A 231 -28.20 -58.39 -34.36
CA ALA A 231 -28.40 -57.01 -34.01
C ALA A 231 -27.80 -56.76 -32.62
N GLU A 232 -26.76 -55.93 -32.60
CA GLU A 232 -26.50 -55.05 -31.47
C GLU A 232 -27.87 -54.52 -31.04
N GLY A 233 -28.44 -55.14 -30.01
CA GLY A 233 -29.61 -54.62 -29.35
C GLY A 233 -29.18 -53.30 -28.76
N ASP A 234 -29.39 -52.24 -29.53
CA ASP A 234 -29.93 -50.95 -29.12
C ASP A 234 -29.35 -50.33 -27.83
N ASP A 235 -28.07 -50.57 -27.55
CA ASP A 235 -27.38 -49.99 -26.38
C ASP A 235 -26.23 -49.04 -26.78
N ASP A 236 -25.94 -48.88 -28.07
CA ASP A 236 -24.91 -47.96 -28.58
C ASP A 236 -25.45 -46.80 -29.44
N ALA A 237 -26.78 -46.68 -29.61
CA ALA A 237 -27.40 -45.53 -30.29
C ALA A 237 -27.62 -44.29 -29.39
N GLU A 238 -27.34 -44.38 -28.08
CA GLU A 238 -27.48 -43.24 -27.15
C GLU A 238 -26.14 -42.61 -26.71
N LYS A 239 -24.98 -43.02 -27.26
CA LYS A 239 -23.67 -42.52 -26.84
C LYS A 239 -23.08 -41.35 -27.64
N GLU A 240 -23.80 -40.79 -28.60
CA GLU A 240 -23.36 -39.58 -29.32
C GLU A 240 -24.43 -38.48 -29.33
N GLN A 241 -24.87 -38.09 -28.14
CA GLN A 241 -25.18 -36.69 -27.90
C GLN A 241 -24.30 -36.23 -26.74
N GLU A 242 -23.06 -35.88 -27.06
CA GLU A 242 -22.38 -34.88 -26.23
C GLU A 242 -23.36 -33.71 -26.11
N PRO A 243 -23.80 -33.30 -24.90
CA PRO A 243 -24.35 -31.97 -24.80
C PRO A 243 -23.20 -31.07 -25.23
N VAL A 244 -23.33 -30.46 -26.40
CA VAL A 244 -22.63 -29.22 -26.71
C VAL A 244 -23.10 -28.30 -25.59
N MET A 245 -22.33 -28.29 -24.50
CA MET A 245 -22.26 -27.19 -23.57
C MET A 245 -21.76 -26.07 -24.46
N GLU A 246 -22.71 -25.43 -25.15
CA GLU A 246 -22.55 -24.10 -25.68
C GLU A 246 -22.00 -23.35 -24.49
N GLN A 247 -20.68 -23.13 -24.50
CA GLN A 247 -20.07 -22.18 -23.61
C GLN A 247 -20.74 -20.89 -24.02
N VAL A 248 -21.85 -20.58 -23.35
CA VAL A 248 -22.43 -19.25 -23.35
C VAL A 248 -21.31 -18.41 -22.78
N HIS A 249 -20.48 -17.89 -23.68
CA HIS A 249 -19.60 -16.78 -23.41
C HIS A 249 -20.56 -15.66 -23.06
N MET A 250 -20.95 -15.61 -21.79
CA MET A 250 -21.65 -14.50 -21.20
C MET A 250 -20.74 -13.32 -21.44
N THR A 251 -21.05 -12.55 -22.48
CA THR A 251 -20.35 -11.30 -22.71
C THR A 251 -20.61 -10.43 -21.48
N GLY A 252 -19.71 -9.50 -21.16
CA GLY A 252 -19.86 -8.67 -19.95
C GLY A 252 -21.23 -7.97 -19.83
N GLY A 253 -21.96 -7.81 -20.94
CA GLY A 253 -23.34 -7.31 -20.97
C GLY A 253 -24.40 -8.28 -20.43
N ASP A 254 -24.22 -9.59 -20.57
CA ASP A 254 -25.21 -10.58 -20.11
C ASP A 254 -25.12 -10.81 -18.60
N LEU A 255 -23.91 -10.74 -18.02
CA LEU A 255 -23.69 -10.75 -16.57
C LEU A 255 -24.30 -9.51 -15.88
N LEU A 256 -24.33 -8.37 -16.58
CA LEU A 256 -24.98 -7.14 -16.08
C LEU A 256 -26.51 -7.26 -16.09
N LYS A 257 -27.10 -7.85 -17.12
CA LYS A 257 -28.55 -8.09 -17.18
C LYS A 257 -29.00 -9.07 -16.10
N GLU A 258 -28.23 -10.12 -15.86
CA GLU A 258 -28.52 -11.11 -14.81
C GLU A 258 -28.41 -10.49 -13.40
N ARG A 259 -27.39 -9.64 -13.18
CA ARG A 259 -27.25 -8.88 -11.92
C ARG A 259 -28.41 -7.92 -11.69
N VAL A 260 -28.85 -7.18 -12.73
CA VAL A 260 -29.99 -6.26 -12.63
C VAL A 260 -31.31 -7.02 -12.42
N LEU A 261 -31.45 -8.21 -13.00
CA LEU A 261 -32.61 -9.08 -12.76
C LEU A 261 -32.62 -9.67 -11.35
N GLN A 262 -31.47 -10.08 -10.82
CA GLN A 262 -31.35 -10.52 -9.42
C GLN A 262 -31.61 -9.39 -8.43
N GLU A 263 -31.16 -8.17 -8.73
CA GLU A 263 -31.41 -7.00 -7.89
C GLU A 263 -32.89 -6.59 -7.89
N ARG A 264 -33.59 -6.77 -9.03
CA ARG A 264 -35.02 -6.54 -9.17
C ARG A 264 -35.89 -7.64 -8.55
N MET A 265 -35.40 -8.87 -8.48
CA MET A 265 -36.09 -10.03 -7.88
C MET A 265 -35.81 -10.16 -6.37
N GLY A 266 -34.69 -9.62 -5.89
CA GLY A 266 -34.29 -9.62 -4.48
C GLY A 266 -34.83 -8.46 -3.65
N GLN A 267 -35.47 -7.46 -4.26
CA GLN A 267 -36.15 -6.39 -3.55
C GLN A 267 -37.58 -6.84 -3.19
N PRO A 268 -37.94 -6.93 -1.89
CA PRO A 268 -39.34 -7.10 -1.52
C PRO A 268 -40.11 -5.88 -2.06
N ALA A 269 -41.15 -6.15 -2.83
CA ALA A 269 -42.10 -5.14 -3.26
C ALA A 269 -42.86 -4.58 -2.03
N GLY A 270 -42.24 -3.63 -1.33
CA GLY A 270 -42.92 -2.65 -0.48
C GLY A 270 -42.91 -1.33 -1.24
N GLY A 271 -44.02 -0.87 -1.81
CA GLY A 271 -45.28 -0.67 -1.11
C GLY A 271 -45.31 0.78 -0.68
N ARG A 272 -45.95 1.61 -1.52
CA ARG A 272 -46.38 2.97 -1.16
C ARG A 272 -47.28 2.94 0.07
#